data_AF-A0A971ZDF9-F1
#
_entry.id   AF-A0A971ZDF9-F1
#
_cell.length_a   1.000
_cell.length_b   1.000
_cell.length_c   1.000
_cell.angle_alpha   90.00
_cell.angle_beta   90.00
_cell.angle_gamma   90.00
#
_symmetry.space_group_name_H-M   'P 1'
#
loop_
_entity.id
_entity.type
_entity.pdbx_description
1 polymer ?
#
loop_
_entity_poly.entity_id
_entity_poly.type
_entity_poly.pdbx_seq_one_letter_code
_entity_poly.pdbx_strand_id
1 'polypeptide(L)' 'MSRYIYYENLDGIDEQLPLASMDTTPKNILEIKKLLVDKLALAYPAQDPSHPKTEEEQIDKALNNVNITPSSIKLVID' A
#
# COMPACT_ATOMS: atom_id res chain seq x y z
N MET A 1 -3.09 -12.55 18.22
CA MET A 1 -2.68 -12.60 16.81
C MET A 1 -2.72 -11.18 16.28
N SER A 2 -1.55 -10.59 16.10
CA SER A 2 -1.36 -9.22 15.64
C SER A 2 -1.08 -9.26 14.15
N ARG A 3 -1.78 -8.44 13.37
CA ARG A 3 -1.58 -8.32 11.92
C ARG A 3 -1.22 -6.88 11.61
N TYR A 4 -0.22 -6.66 10.78
CA TYR A 4 0.16 -5.31 10.37
C TYR A 4 0.77 -5.31 8.97
N ILE A 5 0.61 -4.18 8.27
CA ILE A 5 1.33 -3.91 7.03
C ILE A 5 2.62 -3.19 7.42
N TYR A 6 3.75 -3.80 7.08
CA TYR A 6 5.05 -3.17 7.21
C TYR A 6 5.43 -2.54 5.87
N TYR A 7 6.00 -1.35 5.90
CA TYR A 7 6.54 -0.66 4.73
C TYR A 7 7.67 0.29 5.13
N GLU A 8 8.57 0.54 4.20
CA GLU A 8 9.63 1.53 4.28
C GLU A 8 9.18 2.79 3.56
N ASN A 9 9.44 3.96 4.14
CA ASN A 9 9.25 5.23 3.47
C ASN A 9 10.49 5.58 2.60
N LEU A 10 10.39 6.58 1.72
CA LEU A 10 11.53 6.98 0.86
C LEU A 10 12.70 7.59 1.64
N ASP A 11 12.50 7.93 2.92
CA ASP A 11 13.56 8.35 3.83
C ASP A 11 14.30 7.15 4.48
N GLY A 12 13.92 5.91 4.16
CA GLY A 12 14.51 4.69 4.70
C GLY A 12 14.06 4.35 6.13
N ILE A 13 12.92 4.89 6.56
CA ILE A 13 12.33 4.63 7.88
C ILE A 13 11.28 3.53 7.75
N ASP A 14 11.39 2.54 8.63
CA ASP A 14 10.43 1.45 8.75
C ASP A 14 9.17 1.89 9.50
N GLU A 15 8.02 1.72 8.87
CA GLU A 15 6.71 1.97 9.44
C GLU A 15 5.84 0.71 9.48
N GLN A 16 4.90 0.70 10.43
CA GLN A 16 3.98 -0.41 10.63
C GLN A 16 2.57 0.13 10.80
N LEU A 17 1.65 -0.35 9.97
CA LEU A 17 0.23 -0.06 10.05
C LEU A 17 -0.52 -1.27 10.62
N PRO A 18 -1.01 -1.21 11.87
CA PRO A 18 -1.78 -2.29 12.46
C PRO A 18 -3.09 -2.51 11.71
N LEU A 19 -3.41 -3.79 11.46
CA LEU A 19 -4.66 -4.24 10.86
C LEU A 19 -5.63 -4.69 11.96
N ALA A 20 -6.87 -4.21 11.87
CA ALA A 20 -7.93 -4.62 12.76
C ALA A 20 -8.31 -6.09 12.52
N SER A 21 -8.90 -6.74 13.51
CA SER A 21 -9.39 -8.13 13.40
C SER A 21 -10.44 -8.30 12.29
N MET A 22 -11.19 -7.24 11.98
CA MET A 22 -12.23 -7.23 10.93
C MET A 22 -11.68 -6.99 9.53
N ASP A 23 -10.43 -6.55 9.39
CA ASP A 23 -9.84 -6.34 8.07
C ASP A 23 -9.68 -7.69 7.35
N THR A 24 -10.07 -7.70 6.06
CA THR A 24 -9.85 -8.82 5.17
C THR A 24 -8.36 -9.10 5.09
N THR A 25 -7.94 -10.35 5.36
CA THR A 25 -6.53 -10.75 5.20
C THR A 25 -6.18 -10.72 3.70
N PRO A 26 -5.24 -9.85 3.26
CA PRO A 26 -4.78 -9.84 1.88
C PRO A 26 -4.16 -11.19 1.49
N LYS A 27 -4.39 -11.69 0.27
CA LYS A 27 -3.81 -12.96 -0.21
C LYS A 27 -2.60 -12.77 -1.12
N ASN A 28 -2.42 -11.57 -1.67
CA ASN A 28 -1.32 -11.23 -2.57
C ASN A 28 -0.82 -9.80 -2.33
N ILE A 29 0.34 -9.46 -2.93
CA ILE A 29 0.97 -8.15 -2.76
C ILE A 29 0.09 -6.99 -3.20
N LEU A 30 -0.68 -7.15 -4.29
CA LEU A 30 -1.57 -6.10 -4.79
C LEU A 30 -2.67 -5.77 -3.77
N GLU A 31 -3.28 -6.79 -3.15
CA GLU A 31 -4.27 -6.60 -2.09
C GLU A 31 -3.68 -5.92 -0.85
N ILE A 32 -2.42 -6.21 -0.48
CA ILE A 32 -1.74 -5.54 0.64
C ILE A 32 -1.59 -4.05 0.32
N LYS A 33 -1.09 -3.74 -0.88
CA LYS A 33 -0.91 -2.35 -1.33
C LYS A 33 -2.25 -1.59 -1.39
N LYS A 34 -3.32 -2.22 -1.91
CA LYS A 34 -4.68 -1.65 -1.92
C LYS A 34 -5.19 -1.35 -0.51
N LEU A 35 -5.02 -2.30 0.41
CA LEU A 35 -5.43 -2.12 1.80
C LEU A 35 -4.67 -0.98 2.47
N LEU A 36 -3.36 -0.85 2.19
CA LEU A 36 -2.56 0.26 2.68
C LEU A 36 -3.06 1.62 2.15
N VAL A 37 -3.30 1.71 0.84
CA VAL A 37 -3.87 2.90 0.18
C VAL A 37 -5.21 3.31 0.79
N ASP A 38 -6.10 2.34 1.01
CA ASP A 38 -7.43 2.56 1.60
C ASP A 38 -7.33 3.05 3.06
N LYS A 39 -6.50 2.39 3.87
CA LYS A 39 -6.29 2.75 5.28
C LYS A 39 -5.67 4.12 5.47
N LEU A 40 -4.76 4.51 4.58
CA LEU A 40 -4.14 5.83 4.57
C LEU A 40 -5.00 6.88 3.84
N ALA A 41 -6.18 6.49 3.34
CA ALA A 41 -7.08 7.35 2.58
C ALA A 41 -6.38 8.07 1.42
N LEU A 42 -5.48 7.38 0.72
CA LEU A 42 -4.69 7.96 -0.35
C LEU A 42 -5.55 8.15 -1.60
N ALA A 43 -5.37 9.30 -2.25
CA ALA A 43 -6.00 9.57 -3.53
C ALA A 43 -5.21 8.87 -4.65
N TYR A 44 -5.93 8.17 -5.53
CA TYR A 44 -5.33 7.68 -6.77
C TYR A 44 -4.97 8.86 -7.68
N PRO A 45 -3.77 8.87 -8.27
CA PRO A 45 -3.38 9.91 -9.20
C PRO A 45 -4.27 9.86 -10.45
N ALA A 46 -4.54 11.05 -11.02
CA ALA A 46 -5.32 11.16 -12.25
C ALA A 46 -4.76 10.26 -13.36
N GLN A 47 -5.65 9.57 -14.06
CA GLN A 47 -5.32 8.79 -15.24
C GLN A 47 -4.98 9.71 -16.41
N ASP A 48 -3.88 9.42 -17.09
CA ASP A 48 -3.59 10.04 -18.38
C ASP A 48 -4.34 9.24 -19.45
N PRO A 49 -5.32 9.83 -20.16
CA PRO A 49 -6.08 9.10 -21.17
C PRO A 49 -5.21 8.64 -22.37
N SER A 50 -4.04 9.24 -22.56
CA SER A 50 -3.08 8.86 -23.61
C SER A 50 -2.24 7.64 -23.23
N HIS A 51 -2.06 7.40 -21.92
CA HIS A 51 -1.28 6.30 -21.36
C HIS A 51 -2.01 5.74 -20.13
N PRO A 52 -3.05 4.90 -20.32
CA PRO A 52 -3.79 4.31 -19.22
C PRO A 52 -2.84 3.46 -18.38
N LYS A 53 -2.72 3.79 -17.09
CA LYS A 53 -1.89 3.01 -16.17
C LYS A 53 -2.68 1.82 -15.66
N THR A 54 -2.00 0.69 -15.52
CA THR A 54 -2.56 -0.47 -14.83
C THR A 54 -2.92 -0.13 -13.39
N GLU A 55 -3.79 -0.93 -12.78
CA GLU A 55 -4.19 -0.74 -11.39
C GLU A 55 -2.97 -0.77 -10.44
N GLU A 56 -2.03 -1.67 -10.68
CA GLU A 56 -0.78 -1.76 -9.90
C GLU A 56 0.05 -0.48 -10.02
N GLU A 57 0.24 0.05 -11.22
CA GLU A 57 0.96 1.32 -11.42
C GLU A 57 0.27 2.52 -10.76
N GLN A 58 -1.07 2.53 -10.71
CA GLN A 58 -1.82 3.58 -10.02
C GLN A 58 -1.60 3.52 -8.52
N ILE A 59 -1.64 2.32 -7.95
CA ILE A 59 -1.40 2.07 -6.53
C ILE A 59 0.05 2.44 -6.18
N ASP A 60 1.02 1.97 -6.95
CA ASP A 60 2.43 2.26 -6.72
C ASP A 60 2.71 3.75 -6.80
N LYS A 61 2.05 4.47 -7.72
CA LYS A 61 2.18 5.92 -7.80
C LYS A 61 1.49 6.64 -6.64
N ALA A 62 0.33 6.16 -6.17
CA ALA A 62 -0.33 6.72 -4.99
C ALA A 62 0.54 6.59 -3.73
N LEU A 63 1.19 5.44 -3.55
CA LEU A 63 2.12 5.17 -2.46
C LEU A 63 3.38 6.04 -2.56
N ASN A 64 3.99 6.11 -3.74
CA ASN A 64 5.16 6.97 -3.96
C ASN A 64 4.85 8.46 -3.71
N ASN A 65 3.65 8.93 -4.07
CA ASN A 65 3.24 10.33 -3.83
C ASN A 65 3.21 10.70 -2.34
N VAL A 66 3.07 9.72 -1.43
CA VAL A 66 3.12 9.91 0.02
C VAL A 66 4.36 9.32 0.65
N ASN A 67 5.43 9.22 -0.13
CA ASN A 67 6.75 8.81 0.36
C ASN A 67 6.81 7.34 0.81
N ILE A 68 5.97 6.43 0.29
CA ILE A 68 6.00 5.01 0.64
C ILE A 68 6.62 4.20 -0.51
N THR A 69 7.61 3.36 -0.19
CA THR A 69 8.32 2.50 -1.15
C THR A 69 7.49 1.25 -1.47
N PRO A 70 6.87 1.12 -2.66
CA PRO A 70 5.90 0.05 -2.90
C PRO A 70 6.47 -1.37 -2.87
N SER A 71 7.77 -1.51 -3.15
CA SER A 71 8.50 -2.78 -3.12
C SER A 71 8.83 -3.28 -1.71
N SER A 72 8.80 -2.40 -0.71
CA SER A 72 9.08 -2.73 0.69
C SER A 72 7.86 -3.30 1.44
N ILE A 73 6.67 -3.12 0.86
CA ILE A 73 5.39 -3.44 1.49
C ILE A 73 5.27 -4.94 1.70
N LYS A 74 4.99 -5.35 2.94
CA LYS A 74 4.77 -6.74 3.31
C LYS A 74 3.71 -6.87 4.41
N LEU A 75 2.93 -7.95 4.36
CA LEU A 75 1.99 -8.31 5.42
C LEU A 75 2.72 -9.15 6.48
N VAL A 76 2.60 -8.76 7.75
CA VAL A 76 3.12 -9.53 8.88
C VAL A 76 1.95 -10.03 9.73
N ILE A 77 2.02 -11.30 10.11
CA ILE A 77 1.04 -11.99 10.96
C ILE A 77 1.82 -12.66 12.09
N ASP A 78 1.63 -12.18 13.32
CA ASP A 78 2.25 -12.67 14.55
C ASP A 78 1.21 -13.29 15.50
#